data_AF-A0A6I5CS98-F1
#
_entry.id   AF-A0A6I5CS98-F1
#
_cell.length_a   1.000
_cell.length_b   1.000
_cell.length_c   1.000
_cell.angle_alpha   90.00
_cell.angle_beta   90.00
_cell.angle_gamma   90.00
#
_symmetry.space_group_name_H-M   'P 1'
#
loop_
_entity.id
_entity.type
_entity.pdbx_description
1 polymer ?
#
loop_
_entity_poly.entity_id
_entity_poly.type
_entity_poly.pdbx_seq_one_letter_code
_entity_poly.pdbx_strand_id
1 'polypeptide(L)' 'EPDAALTAAVAATLPTGPAGELNEGLPPGSWVVLCEGRVVGTGASPGLARRDARERGEDTGPLVARLV' A
#
# COMPACT_ATOMS: atom_id res chain seq x y z
N GLU A 1 -21.58 -20.75 5.27
CA GLU A 1 -21.44 -19.56 4.40
C GLU A 1 -21.04 -18.38 5.28
N PRO A 2 -20.09 -17.51 4.90
CA PRO A 2 -19.70 -16.38 5.73
C PRO A 2 -20.86 -15.38 5.87
N ASP A 3 -20.92 -14.72 7.02
CA ASP A 3 -21.97 -13.76 7.37
C ASP A 3 -21.92 -12.53 6.45
N ALA A 4 -23.07 -12.13 5.90
CA ALA A 4 -23.16 -11.04 4.93
C ALA A 4 -22.76 -9.68 5.55
N ALA A 5 -23.01 -9.48 6.85
CA ALA A 5 -22.62 -8.25 7.54
C ALA A 5 -21.10 -8.17 7.71
N LEU A 6 -20.45 -9.32 7.96
CA LEU A 6 -18.99 -9.40 8.04
C LEU A 6 -18.33 -9.09 6.69
N THR A 7 -18.92 -9.59 5.60
CA THR A 7 -18.44 -9.34 4.24
C THR A 7 -18.57 -7.85 3.87
N ALA A 8 -19.68 -7.21 4.24
CA ALA A 8 -19.90 -5.79 4.00
C ALA A 8 -18.94 -4.90 4.83
N ALA A 9 -18.67 -5.27 6.09
CA ALA A 9 -17.74 -4.54 6.94
C ALA A 9 -16.30 -4.61 6.41
N VAL A 10 -15.86 -5.79 5.96
CA VAL A 10 -14.54 -5.94 5.33
C VAL A 10 -14.44 -5.10 4.06
N ALA A 11 -15.45 -5.13 3.19
CA ALA A 11 -15.46 -4.34 1.96
C ALA A 11 -15.39 -2.83 2.24
N ALA A 12 -16.04 -2.35 3.31
CA ALA A 12 -16.00 -0.94 3.71
C ALA A 12 -14.68 -0.50 4.36
N THR A 13 -13.87 -1.46 4.87
CA THR A 13 -12.56 -1.19 5.49
C THR A 13 -11.42 -1.33 4.48
N LEU A 14 -11.67 -1.92 3.31
CA LEU A 14 -10.73 -1.91 2.21
C LEU A 14 -10.63 -0.48 1.66
N PRO A 15 -9.42 0.05 1.44
CA PRO A 15 -9.26 1.40 0.92
C PRO A 15 -9.86 1.48 -0.50
N THR A 16 -11.06 2.03 -0.61
CA THR A 16 -11.77 2.34 -1.86
C THR A 16 -11.29 3.66 -2.48
N GLY A 17 -9.96 3.89 -2.46
CA GLY A 17 -9.33 4.78 -3.43
C GLY A 17 -9.09 4.01 -4.73
N PRO A 18 -8.72 4.66 -5.85
CA PRO A 18 -8.27 3.94 -7.03
C PRO A 18 -6.99 3.19 -6.65
N ALA A 19 -7.14 1.93 -6.26
CA ALA A 19 -6.07 0.96 -6.13
C ALA A 19 -5.49 0.59 -7.51
N GLY A 20 -5.96 1.23 -8.58
CA GLY A 20 -5.85 0.79 -9.96
C GLY A 20 -4.75 1.43 -10.80
N GLU A 21 -3.91 2.33 -10.29
CA GLU A 21 -2.77 2.83 -11.10
C GLU A 21 -1.41 2.37 -10.57
N LEU A 22 -1.33 1.86 -9.33
CA LEU A 22 -0.06 1.48 -8.71
C LEU A 22 0.06 -0.03 -8.41
N ASN A 23 -1.04 -0.80 -8.45
CA ASN A 23 -1.01 -2.26 -8.23
C ASN A 23 -0.73 -3.07 -9.50
N GLU A 24 -0.89 -2.50 -10.69
CA GLU A 24 -0.79 -3.27 -11.94
C GLU A 24 0.65 -3.67 -12.32
N GLY A 25 1.68 -3.12 -11.66
CA GLY A 25 3.08 -3.35 -12.03
C GLY A 25 4.01 -3.83 -10.91
N LEU A 26 3.55 -3.89 -9.65
CA LEU A 26 4.42 -4.30 -8.55
C LEU A 26 4.33 -5.80 -8.31
N PRO A 27 5.45 -6.54 -8.40
CA PRO A 27 5.42 -7.97 -8.16
C PRO A 27 5.04 -8.24 -6.69
N PRO A 28 4.28 -9.31 -6.42
CA PRO A 28 4.03 -9.76 -5.06
C PRO A 28 5.36 -9.98 -4.32
N GLY A 29 5.40 -9.61 -3.04
CA GLY A 29 6.62 -9.57 -2.24
C GLY A 29 7.35 -8.21 -2.25
N SER A 30 6.91 -7.26 -3.08
CA SER A 30 7.45 -5.90 -3.09
C SER A 30 7.11 -5.15 -1.81
N TRP A 31 8.01 -4.25 -1.40
CA TRP A 31 7.81 -3.34 -0.29
C TRP A 31 7.24 -2.02 -0.78
N VAL A 32 6.27 -1.49 -0.05
CA VAL A 32 5.63 -0.20 -0.34
C VAL A 32 5.64 0.68 0.90
N VAL A 33 5.72 1.99 0.68
CA VAL A 33 5.53 3.02 1.69
C VAL A 33 4.15 3.62 1.49
N LEU A 34 3.34 3.61 2.54
CA LEU A 34 2.02 4.20 2.57
C LEU A 34 2.05 5.48 3.41
N CYS A 35 1.53 6.57 2.83
CA CYS A 35 1.25 7.83 3.51
C CYS A 35 -0.20 8.21 3.22
N GLU A 36 -1.00 8.43 4.26
CA GLU A 36 -2.43 8.79 4.13
C GLU A 36 -3.23 7.89 3.17
N GLY A 37 -2.96 6.58 3.19
CA GLY A 37 -3.62 5.59 2.33
C GLY A 37 -3.16 5.58 0.86
N ARG A 38 -2.09 6.31 0.53
CA ARG A 38 -1.47 6.34 -0.80
C ARG A 38 -0.07 5.76 -0.78
N VAL A 39 0.31 5.06 -1.86
CA VAL A 39 1.66 4.54 -2.01
C VAL A 39 2.59 5.67 -2.46
N VAL A 40 3.45 6.12 -1.55
CA VAL A 40 4.42 7.19 -1.80
C VAL A 40 5.83 6.67 -2.11
N GLY A 41 6.06 5.36 -2.00
CA GLY A 41 7.34 4.72 -2.35
C GLY A 41 7.22 3.22 -2.51
N THR A 42 8.13 2.62 -3.29
CA THR A 42 8.13 1.20 -3.67
C THR A 42 9.55 0.66 -3.76
N GLY A 43 9.74 -0.65 -3.56
CA GLY A 43 11.04 -1.26 -3.78
C GLY A 43 11.08 -2.75 -3.44
N ALA A 44 12.18 -3.40 -3.82
CA ALA A 44 12.42 -4.81 -3.49
C ALA A 44 12.76 -5.04 -2.00
N SER A 45 12.96 -3.96 -1.23
CA SER A 45 13.27 -4.02 0.20
C SER A 45 12.66 -2.82 0.94
N PRO A 46 12.51 -2.88 2.28
CA PRO A 46 11.96 -1.77 3.07
C PRO A 46 12.78 -0.49 2.92
N GLY A 47 14.12 -0.64 2.84
CA GLY A 47 15.03 0.48 2.69
C GLY A 47 14.91 1.15 1.33
N LEU A 48 14.74 0.35 0.26
CA LEU A 48 14.52 0.88 -1.09
C LEU A 48 13.18 1.61 -1.20
N ALA A 49 12.12 1.07 -0.60
CA ALA A 49 10.81 1.73 -0.59
C ALA A 49 10.84 3.08 0.15
N ARG A 50 11.53 3.15 1.30
CA ARG A 50 11.73 4.42 2.03
C ARG A 50 12.58 5.42 1.25
N ARG A 51 13.62 4.94 0.57
CA ARG A 51 14.49 5.79 -0.25
C ARG A 51 13.73 6.41 -1.42
N ASP A 52 12.94 5.61 -2.13
CA ASP A 52 12.09 6.07 -3.23
C ASP A 52 11.04 7.08 -2.75
N ALA A 53 10.41 6.85 -1.59
CA ALA A 53 9.53 7.85 -0.97
C ALA A 53 10.25 9.16 -0.64
N ARG A 54 11.46 9.08 -0.08
CA ARG A 54 12.29 10.24 0.24
C ARG A 54 12.75 11.01 -1.01
N GLU A 55 13.12 10.29 -2.08
CA GLU A 55 13.50 10.89 -3.37
C GLU A 55 12.32 11.63 -4.01
N ARG A 56 11.08 11.22 -3.70
CA ARG A 56 9.84 11.90 -4.11
C ARG A 56 9.38 13.02 -3.16
N GLY A 57 10.14 13.29 -2.10
CA GLY A 57 9.86 14.37 -1.15
C GLY A 57 8.88 14.00 -0.02
N GLU A 58 8.53 12.72 0.12
CA GLU A 58 7.62 12.21 1.14
C GLU A 58 8.41 11.61 2.31
N ASP A 59 8.76 12.45 3.29
CA ASP A 59 9.51 12.09 4.51
C ASP A 59 8.59 11.96 5.75
N THR A 60 7.30 11.68 5.55
CA THR A 60 6.33 11.58 6.66
C THR A 60 6.17 10.14 7.12
N GLY A 61 6.29 9.91 8.43
CA GLY A 61 6.20 8.62 9.17
C GLY A 61 5.69 7.41 8.37
N PRO A 62 6.56 6.73 7.60
CA PRO A 62 6.10 5.84 6.55
C PRO A 62 5.64 4.51 7.12
N LEU A 63 4.37 4.17 6.89
CA LEU A 63 3.89 2.82 7.14
C LEU A 63 4.42 1.93 6.01
N VAL A 64 5.40 1.10 6.34
CA VAL A 64 6.07 0.22 5.37
C VAL A 64 5.40 -1.14 5.40
N ALA A 65 4.84 -1.55 4.27
CA ALA A 65 4.12 -2.82 4.12
C ALA A 65 4.74 -3.67 3.01
N ARG A 66 4.56 -4.99 3.10
CA ARG A 66 4.92 -5.93 2.04
C ARG A 66 3.66 -6.33 1.31
N LEU A 67 3.65 -6.20 -0.01
CA LEU A 67 2.61 -6.71 -0.89
C LEU A 67 2.64 -8.24 -0.81
N VAL A 68 1.53 -8.87 -0.44
CA VAL A 68 1.39 -10.33 -0.31
C VAL A 68 0.45 -10.90 -1.35
#